data_AF-A0A9X1DI70-F1
#
_entry.id   AF-A0A9X1DI70-F1
#
_cell.length_a   1.000
_cell.length_b   1.000
_cell.length_c   1.000
_cell.angle_alpha   90.00
_cell.angle_beta   90.00
_cell.angle_gamma   90.00
#
_symmetry.space_group_name_H-M   'P 1'
#
loop_
_entity.id
_entity.type
_entity.pdbx_description
1 polymer ?
#
loop_
_entity_poly.entity_id
_entity_poly.type
_entity_poly.pdbx_seq_one_letter_code
_entity_poly.pdbx_strand_id
1 'polypeptide(L)'
;MKKLKKRVFLGLGVLMAAYILFVVYDYLDNQKKEEQSRAFMEESNKVFNEYDIKSLGVNPNNKTIKVHVPIEEEQRNELAYSLAQIAQKHGMKDYEVIVRAIRDGYPISN
;
A
#
# COMPACT_ATOMS: atom_id res chain seq x y z
N MET A 1 1.71 17.30 49.95
CA MET A 1 2.55 16.64 48.90
C MET A 1 2.10 15.23 48.48
N LYS A 2 1.55 14.37 49.35
CA LYS A 2 1.16 12.98 48.97
C LYS A 2 0.10 12.87 47.86
N LYS A 3 -0.92 13.74 47.84
CA LYS A 3 -1.98 13.74 46.79
C LYS A 3 -1.48 14.17 45.41
N LEU A 4 -0.51 15.10 45.34
CA LEU A 4 0.04 15.60 44.08
C LEU A 4 0.88 14.51 43.38
N LYS A 5 1.75 13.82 44.14
CA LYS A 5 2.53 12.69 43.62
C LYS A 5 1.62 11.59 43.07
N LYS A 6 0.53 11.25 43.77
CA LYS A 6 -0.44 10.24 43.33
C LYS A 6 -1.13 10.59 42.00
N ARG A 7 -1.43 11.88 41.75
CA ARG A 7 -2.00 12.36 40.48
C ARG A 7 -0.99 12.34 39.33
N VAL A 8 0.27 12.69 39.61
CA VAL A 8 1.36 12.65 38.61
C VAL A 8 1.64 11.21 38.18
N PHE A 9 1.71 10.26 39.11
CA PHE A 9 1.86 8.83 38.78
C PHE A 9 0.68 8.28 37.98
N LEU A 10 -0.56 8.71 38.29
CA LEU A 10 -1.73 8.32 37.52
C LEU A 10 -1.67 8.85 36.08
N GLY A 11 -1.29 10.11 35.89
CA GLY A 11 -1.14 10.72 34.57
C GLY A 11 -0.04 10.07 33.72
N LEU A 12 1.10 9.75 34.34
CA LEU A 12 2.20 9.02 33.69
C LEU A 12 1.78 7.60 33.26
N GLY A 13 1.02 6.89 34.09
CA GLY A 13 0.50 5.57 33.73
C GLY A 13 -0.45 5.61 32.54
N VAL A 14 -1.34 6.60 32.48
CA VAL A 14 -2.27 6.79 31.35
C VAL A 14 -1.50 7.14 30.07
N LEU A 15 -0.49 8.01 30.15
CA LEU A 15 0.35 8.36 29.00
C LEU A 15 1.13 7.16 28.45
N MET A 16 1.68 6.31 29.34
CA MET A 16 2.36 5.09 28.92
C MET A 16 1.41 4.10 28.25
N ALA A 17 0.21 3.92 28.79
CA ALA A 17 -0.79 3.05 28.17
C ALA A 17 -1.21 3.57 26.78
N ALA A 18 -1.43 4.88 26.65
CA ALA A 18 -1.76 5.50 25.38
C ALA A 18 -0.62 5.35 24.34
N TYR A 19 0.64 5.51 24.76
CA TYR A 19 1.79 5.30 23.88
C TYR A 19 1.90 3.86 23.38
N ILE A 20 1.72 2.88 24.26
CA ILE A 20 1.74 1.46 23.87
C ILE A 20 0.62 1.16 22.87
N LEU A 21 -0.60 1.65 23.12
CA LEU A 21 -1.71 1.47 22.19
C LEU A 21 -1.44 2.12 20.83
N PHE A 22 -0.80 3.29 20.80
CA PHE A 22 -0.41 3.96 19.57
C PHE A 22 0.61 3.12 18.77
N VAL A 23 1.65 2.58 19.40
CA VAL A 23 2.65 1.74 18.74
C VAL A 23 2.04 0.44 18.22
N VAL A 24 1.17 -0.21 19.01
CA VAL A 24 0.48 -1.43 18.58
C VAL A 24 -0.44 -1.15 17.38
N TYR A 25 -1.15 -0.03 17.40
CA TYR A 25 -2.00 0.38 16.28
C TYR A 25 -1.19 0.57 14.99
N ASP A 26 -0.08 1.29 15.06
CA ASP A 26 0.79 1.52 13.90
C ASP A 26 1.37 0.22 13.34
N TYR A 27 1.79 -0.70 14.23
CA TYR A 27 2.26 -2.03 13.84
C TYR A 27 1.19 -2.84 13.10
N LEU A 28 -0.04 -2.87 13.63
CA LEU A 28 -1.14 -3.61 13.02
C LEU A 28 -1.57 -3.00 11.67
N ASP A 29 -1.56 -1.67 11.56
CA ASP A 29 -1.89 -0.99 10.31
C ASP A 29 -0.85 -1.28 9.22
N ASN A 30 0.45 -1.30 9.57
CA ASN A 30 1.51 -1.66 8.64
C ASN A 30 1.42 -3.13 8.20
N GLN A 31 1.13 -4.07 9.12
CA GLN A 31 0.91 -5.47 8.74
C GLN A 31 -0.26 -5.62 7.76
N LYS A 32 -1.37 -4.92 8.00
CA LYS A 32 -2.53 -4.96 7.12
C LYS A 32 -2.19 -4.46 5.71
N LYS A 33 -1.44 -3.36 5.59
CA LYS A 33 -0.98 -2.83 4.30
C LYS A 33 -0.09 -3.82 3.56
N GLU A 34 0.83 -4.49 4.26
CA GLU A 34 1.69 -5.52 3.68
C GLU A 34 0.90 -6.74 3.19
N GLU A 35 -0.07 -7.20 3.99
CA GLU A 35 -0.94 -8.32 3.61
C GLU A 35 -1.77 -7.99 2.37
N GLN A 36 -2.39 -6.81 2.33
CA GLN A 36 -3.14 -6.34 1.16
C GLN A 36 -2.25 -6.24 -0.08
N SER A 37 -1.05 -5.67 0.06
CA SER A 37 -0.09 -5.55 -1.03
C SER A 37 0.35 -6.92 -1.55
N ARG A 38 0.61 -7.89 -0.67
CA ARG A 38 0.99 -9.25 -1.08
C ARG A 38 -0.15 -9.97 -1.81
N ALA A 39 -1.36 -9.91 -1.25
CA ALA A 39 -2.55 -10.52 -1.87
C ALA A 39 -2.85 -9.91 -3.25
N PHE A 40 -2.70 -8.58 -3.37
CA PHE A 40 -2.79 -7.88 -4.65
C PHE A 40 -1.73 -8.36 -5.65
N MET A 41 -0.47 -8.44 -5.25
CA MET A 41 0.62 -8.90 -6.13
C MET A 41 0.41 -10.34 -6.60
N GLU A 42 -0.01 -11.23 -5.70
CA GLU A 42 -0.28 -12.63 -6.02
C GLU A 42 -1.43 -12.81 -7.01
N GLU A 43 -2.52 -12.04 -6.86
CA GLU A 43 -3.63 -12.08 -7.81
C GLU A 43 -3.28 -11.37 -9.13
N SER A 44 -2.52 -10.28 -9.07
CA SER A 44 -2.05 -9.54 -10.24
C SER A 44 -1.06 -10.33 -11.09
N ASN A 45 -0.33 -11.30 -10.52
CA ASN A 45 0.56 -12.20 -11.28
C ASN A 45 -0.12 -12.92 -12.44
N LYS A 46 -1.45 -13.14 -12.37
CA LYS A 46 -2.21 -13.69 -13.49
C LYS A 46 -2.29 -12.72 -14.67
N VAL A 47 -2.50 -11.43 -14.38
CA VAL A 47 -2.58 -10.34 -15.35
C VAL A 47 -1.17 -9.99 -15.89
N PHE A 48 -0.13 -10.13 -15.07
CA PHE A 48 1.27 -9.95 -15.48
C PHE A 48 1.66 -10.72 -16.73
N ASN A 49 1.27 -12.00 -16.79
CA ASN A 49 1.65 -12.89 -17.87
C ASN A 49 0.89 -12.57 -19.17
N GLU A 50 -0.30 -11.98 -19.07
CA GLU A 50 -1.13 -11.64 -20.22
C GLU A 50 -0.66 -10.34 -20.92
N TYR A 51 -0.20 -9.36 -20.15
CA TYR A 51 0.18 -8.03 -20.65
C TYR A 51 1.71 -7.77 -20.67
N ASP A 52 2.54 -8.79 -20.43
CA ASP A 52 4.01 -8.70 -20.36
C ASP A 52 4.50 -7.53 -19.48
N ILE A 53 3.93 -7.43 -18.28
CA ILE A 53 4.27 -6.37 -17.32
C ILE A 53 5.73 -6.54 -16.88
N LYS A 54 6.56 -5.52 -17.09
CA LYS A 54 7.99 -5.56 -16.70
C LYS A 54 8.22 -5.17 -15.25
N SER A 55 7.35 -4.33 -14.69
CA SER A 55 7.44 -3.92 -13.28
C SER A 55 6.06 -3.53 -12.73
N LEU A 56 5.76 -4.01 -11.52
CA LEU A 56 4.63 -3.60 -10.70
C LEU A 56 5.16 -3.20 -9.33
N GLY A 57 4.85 -1.98 -8.92
CA GLY A 57 5.18 -1.46 -7.59
C GLY A 57 3.91 -1.02 -6.87
N VAL A 58 3.72 -1.50 -5.64
CA VAL A 58 2.67 -1.00 -4.74
C VAL A 58 3.35 -0.12 -3.71
N ASN A 59 2.92 1.13 -3.61
CA ASN A 59 3.37 2.04 -2.58
C ASN A 59 2.19 2.35 -1.63
N PRO A 60 2.22 1.82 -0.40
CA PRO A 60 1.12 1.97 0.55
C PRO A 60 1.06 3.36 1.20
N ASN A 61 2.15 4.12 1.17
CA ASN A 61 2.22 5.45 1.80
C ASN A 61 1.49 6.51 0.97
N ASN A 62 1.73 6.50 -0.35
CA ASN A 62 1.05 7.42 -1.27
C ASN A 62 -0.18 6.79 -1.95
N LYS A 63 -0.51 5.54 -1.60
CA LYS A 63 -1.64 4.78 -2.16
C LYS A 63 -1.57 4.74 -3.69
N THR A 64 -0.42 4.38 -4.24
CA THR A 64 -0.25 4.25 -5.70
C THR A 64 0.20 2.86 -6.09
N ILE A 65 -0.32 2.40 -7.22
CA ILE A 65 0.09 1.17 -7.89
C ILE A 65 0.69 1.59 -9.23
N LYS A 66 1.99 1.42 -9.40
CA LYS A 66 2.72 1.79 -10.61
C LYS A 66 2.99 0.56 -11.44
N VAL A 67 2.62 0.62 -12.71
CA VAL A 67 2.72 -0.51 -13.65
C VAL A 67 3.51 -0.07 -14.88
N HIS A 68 4.50 -0.85 -15.26
CA HIS A 68 5.32 -0.60 -16.44
C HIS A 68 5.14 -1.71 -17.48
N VAL A 69 4.69 -1.34 -18.67
CA VAL A 69 4.30 -2.27 -19.75
C VAL A 69 4.82 -1.82 -21.12
N PRO A 70 5.11 -2.74 -22.05
CA PRO A 70 5.51 -2.40 -23.42
C PRO A 70 4.34 -2.10 -24.37
N ILE A 71 3.10 -2.05 -23.89
CA ILE A 71 1.88 -1.99 -24.71
C ILE A 71 1.43 -0.57 -25.11
N GLU A 72 0.65 -0.48 -26.19
CA GLU A 72 0.03 0.75 -26.71
C GLU A 72 -1.00 1.35 -25.73
N GLU A 73 -1.34 2.63 -25.94
CA GLU A 73 -2.16 3.42 -25.01
C GLU A 73 -3.56 2.85 -24.75
N GLU A 74 -4.18 2.24 -25.75
CA GLU A 74 -5.53 1.68 -25.65
C GLU A 74 -5.59 0.49 -24.67
N GLN A 75 -4.59 -0.39 -24.72
CA GLN A 75 -4.49 -1.55 -23.81
C GLN A 75 -4.08 -1.16 -22.38
N ARG A 76 -3.50 0.04 -22.17
CA ARG A 76 -3.15 0.52 -20.83
C ARG A 76 -4.37 0.79 -19.96
N ASN A 77 -5.46 1.26 -20.56
CA ASN A 77 -6.69 1.57 -19.83
C ASN A 77 -7.39 0.29 -19.35
N GLU A 78 -7.42 -0.76 -20.19
CA GLU A 78 -7.95 -2.07 -19.82
C GLU A 78 -7.14 -2.72 -18.69
N LEU A 79 -5.82 -2.61 -18.78
CA LEU A 79 -4.92 -3.08 -17.71
C LEU A 79 -5.12 -2.30 -16.41
N ALA A 80 -5.21 -0.96 -16.49
CA ALA A 80 -5.45 -0.11 -15.34
C ALA A 80 -6.77 -0.48 -14.66
N TYR A 81 -7.82 -0.71 -15.44
CA TYR A 81 -9.13 -1.11 -14.96
C TYR A 81 -9.11 -2.49 -14.29
N SER A 82 -8.47 -3.47 -14.93
CA SER A 82 -8.33 -4.82 -14.38
C SER A 82 -7.58 -4.83 -13.04
N LEU A 83 -6.46 -4.10 -12.96
CA LEU A 83 -5.69 -3.96 -11.72
C LEU A 83 -6.45 -3.17 -10.65
N ALA A 84 -7.23 -2.16 -11.02
CA ALA A 84 -8.07 -1.42 -10.08
C ALA A 84 -9.16 -2.31 -9.47
N GLN A 85 -9.75 -3.24 -10.23
CA GLN A 85 -10.71 -4.21 -9.68
C GLN A 85 -10.04 -5.16 -8.68
N ILE A 86 -8.84 -5.66 -8.99
CA ILE A 86 -8.08 -6.52 -8.06
C ILE A 86 -7.74 -5.75 -6.78
N ALA A 87 -7.28 -4.51 -6.91
CA ALA A 87 -7.02 -3.63 -5.75
C ALA A 87 -8.30 -3.41 -4.92
N GLN A 88 -9.43 -3.15 -5.55
CA GLN A 88 -10.71 -2.98 -4.87
C GLN A 88 -11.12 -4.23 -4.08
N LYS A 89 -10.92 -5.42 -4.65
CA LYS A 89 -11.21 -6.71 -4.03
C LYS A 89 -10.40 -6.93 -2.75
N HIS A 90 -9.15 -6.49 -2.72
CA HIS A 90 -8.26 -6.58 -1.55
C HIS A 90 -8.37 -5.37 -0.61
N GLY A 91 -9.39 -4.52 -0.77
CA GLY A 91 -9.65 -3.39 0.12
C GLY A 91 -8.72 -2.20 -0.08
N MET A 92 -8.10 -2.07 -1.26
CA MET A 92 -7.21 -0.96 -1.67
C MET A 92 -7.95 0.02 -2.59
N LYS A 93 -9.21 0.35 -2.26
CA LYS A 93 -10.13 1.11 -3.15
C LYS A 93 -9.70 2.55 -3.41
N ASP A 94 -8.88 3.08 -2.53
CA ASP A 94 -8.33 4.43 -2.54
C ASP A 94 -6.94 4.49 -3.21
N TYR A 95 -6.46 3.38 -3.79
CA TYR A 95 -5.21 3.36 -4.51
C TYR A 95 -5.41 3.81 -5.96
N GLU A 96 -4.53 4.71 -6.41
CA GLU A 96 -4.46 5.14 -7.80
C GLU A 96 -3.60 4.18 -8.62
N VAL A 97 -4.17 3.62 -9.69
CA VAL A 97 -3.44 2.74 -10.62
C VAL A 97 -2.88 3.57 -11.78
N ILE A 98 -1.55 3.64 -11.86
CA ILE A 98 -0.81 4.42 -12.85
C ILE A 98 -0.08 3.45 -13.78
N VAL A 99 -0.60 3.28 -14.99
CA VAL A 99 0.02 2.44 -16.03
C VAL A 99 0.84 3.30 -16.98
N ARG A 100 2.14 3.00 -17.09
CA ARG A 100 3.10 3.73 -17.94
C ARG A 100 3.70 2.79 -18.98
N ALA A 101 3.73 3.27 -20.22
CA ALA A 101 4.50 2.59 -21.26
C ALA A 101 6.00 2.70 -20.97
N ILE A 102 6.74 1.62 -21.15
CA ILE A 102 8.20 1.64 -21.18
C ILE A 102 8.59 2.15 -22.56
N ARG A 103 9.07 3.38 -22.62
CA ARG A 103 9.77 3.91 -23.79
C ARG A 103 11.25 3.67 -23.57
N ASP A 104 11.95 3.20 -24.60
CA ASP A 104 13.41 3.02 -24.55
C ASP A 104 14.09 4.26 -23.94
N GLY A 105 14.86 4.05 -22.87
CA GLY A 105 15.59 5.10 -22.16
C GLY A 105 14.98 5.62 -20.85
N TYR A 106 13.77 5.19 -20.46
CA TYR A 106 13.25 5.52 -19.11
C TYR A 106 13.86 4.61 -18.03
N PRO A 107 14.55 5.15 -17.01
CA PRO A 107 15.02 4.33 -15.91
C PRO A 107 13.83 3.79 -15.14
N ILE A 108 13.73 2.47 -15.06
CA ILE A 108 12.84 1.78 -14.12
C ILE A 108 13.47 2.00 -12.74
N SER A 109 13.08 3.05 -12.03
CA SER A 109 13.55 3.26 -10.65
C SER A 109 12.80 2.28 -9.75
N ASN A 110 13.53 1.29 -9.23
CA ASN A 110 13.09 0.44 -8.11
C ASN A 110 12.79 1.28 -6.87
#